data_AF-A0A395V1R4-F1
#
_entry.id   AF-A0A395V1R4-F1
#
_cell.length_a   1.000
_cell.length_b   1.000
_cell.length_c   1.000
_cell.angle_alpha   90.00
_cell.angle_beta   90.00
_cell.angle_gamma   90.00
#
_symmetry.space_group_name_H-M   'P 1'
#
loop_
_entity.id
_entity.type
_entity.pdbx_description
1 polymer ?
#
loop_
_entity_poly.entity_id
_entity_poly.type
_entity_poly.pdbx_seq_one_letter_code
_entity_poly.pdbx_strand_id
1 'polypeptide(L)'
;MRRVVSLISIFISILALSFVLCLLGDVYPDEWICMGFLDIIFYMLLLFELEYERNTLQLSNNSRTDYLRFTFAFIICSIVCIISGFMPLYSRPVMIFPILLCLIGNEFLAFISGTYFCILLSITVSGDCFELVCELLLVITGAILAKMLKEDKLQICIYLITISMSIVTPGIFYYMSTKEFSVSIIIAGAVSGMIVSLIGIICARVFKPLSTDETNDRLIEIIEEDFPAVKQLKKHNFSEYNHGNFVSTIAIKAAKAAGLDTALCAAGGFYYRIGQWQRHKSVMEGVEQALAMHFPEKLTNILYEYYGKLRHPQTPESALIHMVDALIVRLDHIKNDVADSEWNHEILIIQTLNELSSSGMYDESGLSMNHFLKIRDYLTKEELLK
;
A
#
# COMPACT_ATOMS: atom_id res chain seq x y z
N MET A 1 11.23 -22.40 5.51
CA MET A 1 11.29 -22.60 6.99
C MET A 1 10.70 -21.42 7.76
N ARG A 2 11.13 -20.17 7.53
CA ARG A 2 10.60 -18.99 8.24
C ARG A 2 9.07 -18.84 8.19
N ARG A 3 8.46 -19.06 7.02
CA ARG A 3 6.99 -19.12 6.85
C ARG A 3 6.28 -20.08 7.81
N VAL A 4 6.76 -21.32 7.90
CA VAL A 4 6.16 -22.35 8.76
C VAL A 4 6.30 -21.95 10.23
N VAL A 5 7.45 -21.38 10.60
CA VAL A 5 7.68 -20.86 11.96
C VAL A 5 6.71 -19.73 12.29
N SER A 6 6.45 -18.80 11.37
CA SER A 6 5.47 -17.73 11.56
C SER A 6 4.04 -18.25 11.72
N LEU A 7 3.62 -19.20 10.88
CA LEU A 7 2.29 -19.80 10.99
C LEU A 7 2.10 -20.57 12.31
N ILE A 8 3.12 -21.32 12.73
CA ILE A 8 3.12 -22.02 14.03
C ILE A 8 3.10 -21.00 15.17
N SER A 9 3.84 -19.90 15.06
CA SER A 9 3.85 -18.84 16.08
C SER A 9 2.49 -18.17 16.21
N ILE A 10 1.76 -17.94 15.11
CA ILE A 10 0.38 -17.41 15.15
C ILE A 10 -0.51 -18.42 15.88
N PHE A 11 -0.44 -19.71 15.53
CA PHE A 11 -1.25 -20.74 16.18
C PHE A 11 -1.00 -20.83 17.69
N ILE A 12 0.26 -20.82 18.11
CA ILE A 12 0.63 -20.80 19.52
C ILE A 12 0.10 -19.54 20.21
N SER A 13 0.16 -18.38 19.55
CA SER A 13 -0.36 -17.13 20.13
C SER A 13 -1.88 -17.13 20.31
N ILE A 14 -2.62 -17.75 19.38
CA ILE A 14 -4.08 -17.92 19.46
C ILE A 14 -4.44 -18.77 20.68
N LEU A 15 -3.82 -19.96 20.81
CA LEU A 15 -4.07 -20.86 21.93
C LEU A 15 -3.63 -20.27 23.27
N ALA A 16 -2.50 -19.55 23.30
CA ALA A 16 -2.04 -18.89 24.51
C ALA A 16 -2.99 -17.76 24.93
N LEU A 17 -3.51 -16.99 23.97
CA LEU A 17 -4.46 -15.92 24.23
C LEU A 17 -5.78 -16.45 24.80
N SER A 18 -6.37 -17.45 24.16
CA SER A 18 -7.63 -18.05 24.62
C SER A 18 -7.49 -18.65 26.01
N PHE A 19 -6.38 -19.35 26.27
CA PHE A 19 -6.06 -19.89 27.60
C PHE A 19 -5.99 -18.80 28.67
N VAL A 20 -5.28 -17.70 28.41
CA VAL A 20 -5.16 -16.59 29.37
C VAL A 20 -6.51 -15.90 29.60
N LEU A 21 -7.32 -15.70 28.55
CA LEU A 21 -8.63 -15.08 28.70
C LEU A 21 -9.64 -15.99 29.41
N CYS A 22 -9.60 -17.30 29.18
CA CYS A 22 -10.44 -18.27 29.92
C CYS A 22 -10.08 -18.29 31.41
N LEU A 23 -8.79 -18.15 31.76
CA LEU A 23 -8.35 -17.98 33.14
C LEU A 23 -8.83 -16.65 33.75
N LEU A 24 -8.84 -15.57 32.97
CA LEU A 24 -9.31 -14.26 33.45
C LEU A 24 -10.83 -14.20 33.65
N GLY A 25 -11.58 -14.93 32.82
CA GLY A 25 -13.03 -15.02 32.89
C GLY A 25 -13.58 -16.06 33.87
N ASP A 26 -12.72 -16.81 34.57
CA ASP A 26 -13.10 -17.95 35.43
C ASP A 26 -14.06 -18.94 34.73
N VAL A 27 -13.78 -19.24 33.47
CA VAL A 27 -14.60 -20.05 32.54
C VAL A 27 -14.51 -21.54 32.89
N TYR A 28 -15.58 -22.32 32.70
CA TYR A 28 -15.60 -23.74 33.06
C TYR A 28 -14.73 -24.63 32.13
N PRO A 29 -14.13 -25.73 32.61
CA PRO A 29 -13.20 -26.54 31.80
C PRO A 29 -13.78 -27.15 30.51
N ASP A 30 -15.09 -27.38 30.44
CA ASP A 30 -15.78 -27.83 29.23
C ASP A 30 -15.90 -26.71 28.18
N GLU A 31 -16.12 -25.47 28.63
CA GLU A 31 -16.11 -24.28 27.77
C GLU A 31 -14.70 -24.02 27.19
N TRP A 32 -13.62 -24.39 27.89
CA TRP A 32 -12.26 -24.30 27.36
C TRP A 32 -12.05 -25.17 26.11
N ILE A 33 -12.70 -26.34 26.07
CA ILE A 33 -12.66 -27.23 24.90
C ILE A 33 -13.37 -26.56 23.73
N CYS A 34 -14.53 -25.94 23.97
CA CYS A 34 -15.27 -25.18 22.96
C CYS A 34 -14.42 -24.02 22.41
N MET A 35 -13.70 -23.30 23.28
CA MET A 35 -12.79 -22.23 22.86
C MET A 35 -11.64 -22.75 22.01
N GLY A 36 -11.05 -23.90 22.37
CA GLY A 36 -10.03 -24.54 21.54
C GLY A 36 -10.53 -24.91 20.13
N PHE A 37 -11.79 -25.35 20.00
CA PHE A 37 -12.39 -25.58 18.67
C PHE A 37 -12.62 -24.29 17.90
N LEU A 38 -13.06 -23.22 18.56
CA LEU A 38 -13.22 -21.89 17.95
C LEU A 38 -11.87 -21.38 17.41
N ASP A 39 -10.81 -21.51 18.20
CA ASP A 39 -9.44 -21.14 17.83
C ASP A 39 -8.96 -21.89 16.59
N ILE A 40 -9.23 -23.20 16.50
CA ILE A 40 -8.88 -24.01 15.33
C ILE A 40 -9.65 -23.55 14.09
N ILE A 41 -10.96 -23.30 14.22
CA ILE A 41 -11.78 -22.81 13.09
C ILE A 41 -11.25 -21.46 12.61
N PHE A 42 -11.01 -20.53 13.53
CA PHE A 42 -10.46 -19.23 13.20
C PHE A 42 -9.08 -19.35 12.53
N TYR A 43 -8.18 -20.16 13.09
CA TYR A 43 -6.85 -20.35 12.52
C TYR A 43 -6.91 -20.92 11.10
N MET A 44 -7.82 -21.87 10.83
CA MET A 44 -8.00 -22.41 9.48
C MET A 44 -8.50 -21.36 8.48
N LEU A 45 -9.45 -20.50 8.90
CA LEU A 45 -9.91 -19.37 8.09
C LEU A 45 -8.80 -18.35 7.83
N LEU A 46 -8.02 -18.02 8.86
CA LEU A 46 -6.89 -17.09 8.76
C LEU A 46 -5.79 -17.66 7.84
N LEU A 47 -5.50 -18.96 7.93
CA LEU A 47 -4.56 -19.64 7.05
C LEU A 47 -5.01 -19.61 5.60
N PHE A 48 -6.29 -19.89 5.35
CA PHE A 48 -6.86 -19.83 4.01
C PHE A 48 -6.71 -18.43 3.43
N GLU A 49 -7.06 -17.39 4.21
CA GLU A 49 -6.98 -16.00 3.75
C GLU A 49 -5.54 -15.55 3.50
N LEU A 50 -4.59 -15.89 4.40
CA LEU A 50 -3.17 -15.59 4.21
C LEU A 50 -2.58 -16.29 2.98
N GLU A 51 -3.10 -17.45 2.59
CA GLU A 51 -2.68 -18.16 1.38
C GLU A 51 -3.36 -17.60 0.13
N TYR A 52 -4.63 -17.23 0.24
CA TYR A 52 -5.40 -16.59 -0.83
C TYR A 52 -4.79 -15.23 -1.20
N GLU A 53 -4.60 -14.35 -0.22
CA GLU A 53 -3.98 -13.02 -0.37
C GLU A 53 -2.54 -13.09 -0.91
N ARG A 54 -1.83 -14.18 -0.61
CA ARG A 54 -0.51 -14.43 -1.18
C ARG A 54 -0.61 -14.79 -2.66
N ASN A 55 -1.54 -15.68 -3.03
CA ASN A 55 -1.74 -16.08 -4.41
C ASN A 55 -2.27 -14.92 -5.27
N THR A 56 -2.95 -13.94 -4.68
CA THR A 56 -3.42 -12.71 -5.34
C THR A 56 -2.46 -11.52 -5.20
N LEU A 57 -1.34 -11.66 -4.47
CA LEU A 57 -0.32 -10.64 -4.20
C LEU A 57 -0.83 -9.34 -3.53
N GLN A 58 -2.00 -9.38 -2.89
CA GLN A 58 -2.63 -8.22 -2.24
C GLN A 58 -2.14 -7.95 -0.80
N LEU A 59 -1.23 -8.80 -0.30
CA LEU A 59 -0.59 -8.67 1.01
C LEU A 59 0.42 -7.50 1.04
N SER A 60 -0.09 -6.29 1.30
CA SER A 60 0.63 -5.04 1.59
C SER A 60 1.98 -4.83 0.88
N ASN A 61 2.08 -5.07 -0.43
CA ASN A 61 3.32 -4.90 -1.19
C ASN A 61 4.58 -5.61 -0.63
N ASN A 62 4.46 -6.56 0.30
CA ASN A 62 5.61 -7.17 0.94
C ASN A 62 6.05 -8.41 0.14
N SER A 63 7.16 -8.31 -0.59
CA SER A 63 7.77 -9.43 -1.32
C SER A 63 8.42 -10.48 -0.39
N ARG A 64 8.59 -10.18 0.91
CA ARG A 64 9.01 -11.19 1.89
C ARG A 64 7.81 -11.97 2.41
N THR A 65 7.57 -13.10 1.76
CA THR A 65 6.63 -14.20 2.07
C THR A 65 6.82 -14.87 3.45
N ASP A 66 7.45 -14.19 4.40
CA ASP A 66 7.80 -14.75 5.70
C ASP A 66 6.71 -14.60 6.74
N TYR A 67 5.59 -13.91 6.50
CA TYR A 67 4.49 -13.59 7.46
C TYR A 67 4.95 -13.03 8.83
N LEU A 68 6.24 -12.77 9.03
CA LEU A 68 6.85 -12.39 10.29
C LEU A 68 6.29 -11.07 10.83
N ARG A 69 6.09 -10.08 9.95
CA ARG A 69 5.53 -8.79 10.35
C ARG A 69 4.08 -8.91 10.79
N PHE A 70 3.28 -9.68 10.04
CA PHE A 70 1.90 -9.96 10.42
C PHE A 70 1.85 -10.73 11.75
N THR A 71 2.72 -11.72 11.94
CA THR A 71 2.85 -12.47 13.20
C THR A 71 3.18 -11.55 14.36
N PHE A 72 4.14 -10.65 14.19
CA PHE A 72 4.51 -9.68 15.23
C PHE A 72 3.35 -8.75 15.58
N ALA A 73 2.64 -8.24 14.57
CA ALA A 73 1.44 -7.43 14.76
C ALA A 73 0.33 -8.20 15.50
N PHE A 74 0.12 -9.46 15.13
CA PHE A 74 -0.88 -10.33 15.76
C PHE A 74 -0.55 -10.62 17.23
N ILE A 75 0.72 -10.84 17.56
CA ILE A 75 1.18 -11.01 18.94
C ILE A 75 0.96 -9.72 19.74
N ILE A 76 1.27 -8.54 19.18
CA ILE A 76 0.97 -7.25 19.83
C ILE A 76 -0.53 -7.12 20.08
N CYS A 77 -1.38 -7.40 19.08
CA CYS A 77 -2.83 -7.39 19.25
C CYS A 77 -3.30 -8.39 20.32
N SER A 78 -2.68 -9.56 20.42
CA SER A 78 -2.98 -10.54 21.47
C SER A 78 -2.66 -10.00 22.87
N ILE A 79 -1.53 -9.31 23.04
CA ILE A 79 -1.18 -8.65 24.32
C ILE A 79 -2.18 -7.53 24.64
N VAL A 80 -2.52 -6.69 23.65
CA VAL A 80 -3.52 -5.62 23.81
C VAL A 80 -4.90 -6.20 24.15
N CYS A 81 -5.25 -7.37 23.61
CA CYS A 81 -6.48 -8.08 23.92
C CYS A 81 -6.52 -8.52 25.39
N ILE A 82 -5.44 -9.13 25.90
CA ILE A 82 -5.33 -9.49 27.33
C ILE A 82 -5.48 -8.24 28.23
N ILE A 83 -4.82 -7.14 27.89
CA ILE A 83 -4.92 -5.87 28.64
C ILE A 83 -6.37 -5.34 28.60
N SER A 84 -7.04 -5.45 27.45
CA SER A 84 -8.42 -5.03 27.26
C SER A 84 -9.41 -5.85 28.09
N GLY A 85 -9.08 -7.11 28.39
CA GLY A 85 -9.86 -7.96 29.29
C GLY A 85 -10.01 -7.38 30.70
N PHE A 86 -9.04 -6.59 31.18
CA PHE A 86 -9.10 -5.94 32.49
C PHE A 86 -9.85 -4.59 32.48
N MET A 87 -10.20 -4.06 31.31
CA MET A 87 -10.89 -2.78 31.19
C MET A 87 -12.41 -2.93 31.43
N PRO A 88 -13.08 -1.87 31.90
CA PRO A 88 -14.52 -1.94 32.15
C PRO A 88 -15.31 -2.20 30.87
N LEU A 89 -16.44 -2.90 31.02
CA LEU A 89 -17.32 -3.25 29.92
C LEU A 89 -17.69 -2.02 29.07
N TYR A 90 -17.86 -2.23 27.78
CA TYR A 90 -18.18 -1.20 26.77
C TYR A 90 -17.09 -0.16 26.50
N SER A 91 -15.99 -0.13 27.25
CA SER A 91 -14.93 0.90 27.09
C SER A 91 -13.64 0.39 26.44
N ARG A 92 -13.60 -0.90 26.07
CA ARG A 92 -12.40 -1.55 25.53
C ARG A 92 -11.96 -0.91 24.21
N PRO A 93 -10.66 -0.61 24.02
CA PRO A 93 -10.15 0.05 22.81
C PRO A 93 -9.97 -0.93 21.64
N VAL A 94 -11.04 -1.63 21.24
CA VAL A 94 -11.00 -2.69 20.21
C VAL A 94 -10.67 -2.18 18.80
N MET A 95 -10.84 -0.88 18.53
CA MET A 95 -10.41 -0.25 17.28
C MET A 95 -8.90 -0.34 17.03
N ILE A 96 -8.08 -0.59 18.06
CA ILE A 96 -6.64 -0.78 17.93
C ILE A 96 -6.32 -1.99 17.03
N PHE A 97 -7.09 -3.08 17.14
CA PHE A 97 -6.82 -4.31 16.40
C PHE A 97 -6.84 -4.10 14.88
N PRO A 98 -7.93 -3.60 14.27
CA PRO A 98 -7.96 -3.39 12.83
C PRO A 98 -6.95 -2.31 12.38
N ILE A 99 -6.69 -1.28 13.19
CA ILE A 99 -5.70 -0.25 12.84
C ILE A 99 -4.30 -0.86 12.71
N LEU A 100 -3.84 -1.59 13.73
CA LEU A 100 -2.52 -2.24 13.72
C LEU A 100 -2.38 -3.26 12.59
N LEU A 101 -3.41 -4.09 12.38
CA LEU A 101 -3.34 -5.17 11.40
C LEU A 101 -3.50 -4.68 9.96
N CYS A 102 -4.28 -3.64 9.69
CA CYS A 102 -4.48 -3.09 8.35
C CYS A 102 -3.24 -2.32 7.84
N LEU A 103 -2.36 -1.86 8.73
CA LEU A 103 -1.09 -1.23 8.35
C LEU A 103 -0.10 -2.22 7.74
N ILE A 104 -0.11 -3.46 8.22
CA ILE A 104 0.86 -4.51 7.87
C ILE A 104 0.26 -5.55 6.92
N GLY A 105 -1.07 -5.69 6.91
CA GLY A 105 -1.80 -6.62 6.07
C GLY A 105 -2.81 -5.91 5.18
N ASN A 106 -3.92 -6.59 4.94
CA ASN A 106 -5.06 -6.07 4.20
C ASN A 106 -6.24 -5.74 5.14
N GLU A 107 -7.16 -4.92 4.67
CA GLU A 107 -8.41 -4.54 5.35
C GLU A 107 -9.20 -5.77 5.80
N PHE A 108 -9.27 -6.79 4.93
CA PHE A 108 -10.02 -8.00 5.18
C PHE A 108 -9.39 -8.88 6.28
N LEU A 109 -8.06 -9.05 6.25
CA LEU A 109 -7.31 -9.75 7.30
C LEU A 109 -7.42 -9.04 8.66
N ALA A 110 -7.36 -7.71 8.65
CA ALA A 110 -7.52 -6.89 9.84
C ALA A 110 -8.93 -7.00 10.42
N PHE A 111 -9.94 -7.03 9.56
CA PHE A 111 -11.34 -7.25 9.95
C PHE A 111 -11.55 -8.64 10.55
N ILE A 112 -11.14 -9.73 9.86
CA ILE A 112 -11.27 -11.12 10.35
C ILE A 112 -10.58 -11.30 11.70
N SER A 113 -9.36 -10.79 11.85
CA SER A 113 -8.62 -10.92 13.09
C SER A 113 -9.21 -10.07 14.21
N GLY A 114 -9.65 -8.84 13.90
CA GLY A 114 -10.32 -7.95 14.85
C GLY A 114 -11.63 -8.54 15.39
N THR A 115 -12.45 -9.13 14.52
CA THR A 115 -13.70 -9.78 14.94
C THR A 115 -13.44 -10.99 15.82
N TYR A 116 -12.40 -11.79 15.53
CA TYR A 116 -11.99 -12.88 16.41
C TYR A 116 -11.62 -12.41 17.81
N PHE A 117 -10.81 -11.35 17.95
CA PHE A 117 -10.46 -10.81 19.27
C PHE A 117 -11.68 -10.35 20.06
N CYS A 118 -12.66 -9.70 19.41
CA CYS A 118 -13.92 -9.29 20.04
C CYS A 118 -14.80 -10.46 20.46
N ILE A 119 -14.92 -11.49 19.61
CA ILE A 119 -15.65 -12.72 19.95
C ILE A 119 -15.03 -13.38 21.18
N LEU A 120 -13.70 -13.46 21.22
CA LEU A 120 -12.97 -14.09 22.33
C LEU A 120 -13.17 -13.30 23.63
N LEU A 121 -13.04 -11.98 23.60
CA LEU A 121 -13.28 -11.10 24.76
C LEU A 121 -14.72 -11.20 25.27
N SER A 122 -15.68 -11.23 24.36
CA SER A 122 -17.09 -11.27 24.74
C SER A 122 -17.47 -12.61 25.36
N ILE A 123 -17.05 -13.75 24.79
CA ILE A 123 -17.41 -15.06 25.32
C ILE A 123 -16.70 -15.34 26.65
N THR A 124 -15.44 -14.92 26.80
CA THR A 124 -14.66 -15.22 28.02
C THR A 124 -14.93 -14.27 29.18
N VAL A 125 -15.00 -12.96 28.94
CA VAL A 125 -14.95 -11.96 30.02
C VAL A 125 -16.32 -11.36 30.34
N SER A 126 -17.20 -11.16 29.34
CA SER A 126 -18.43 -10.38 29.57
C SER A 126 -19.74 -11.14 29.48
N GLY A 127 -19.90 -12.01 28.48
CA GLY A 127 -21.14 -12.74 28.22
C GLY A 127 -22.33 -11.90 27.76
N ASP A 128 -22.16 -10.58 27.50
CA ASP A 128 -23.23 -9.68 27.04
C ASP A 128 -23.25 -9.52 25.51
N CYS A 129 -24.37 -9.90 24.87
CA CYS A 129 -24.59 -9.74 23.44
C CYS A 129 -24.52 -8.29 22.98
N PHE A 130 -24.98 -7.31 23.78
CA PHE A 130 -24.96 -5.91 23.38
C PHE A 130 -23.54 -5.35 23.33
N GLU A 131 -22.66 -5.83 24.20
CA GLU A 131 -21.24 -5.46 24.17
C GLU A 131 -20.56 -6.03 22.92
N LEU A 132 -20.82 -7.30 22.57
CA LEU A 132 -20.27 -7.89 21.34
C LEU A 132 -20.65 -7.07 20.11
N VAL A 133 -21.92 -6.69 19.98
CA VAL A 133 -22.39 -5.89 18.83
C VAL A 133 -21.72 -4.51 18.82
N CYS A 134 -21.55 -3.89 19.99
CA CYS A 134 -20.82 -2.64 20.14
C CYS A 134 -19.36 -2.77 19.65
N GLU A 135 -18.64 -3.78 20.12
CA GLU A 135 -17.25 -4.02 19.77
C GLU A 135 -17.08 -4.34 18.27
N LEU A 136 -17.95 -5.16 17.69
CA LEU A 136 -17.93 -5.46 16.25
C LEU A 136 -18.14 -4.20 15.39
N LEU A 137 -19.06 -3.30 15.79
CA LEU A 137 -19.28 -2.04 15.07
C LEU A 137 -18.05 -1.13 15.16
N LEU A 138 -17.38 -1.11 16.31
CA LEU A 138 -16.12 -0.39 16.49
C LEU A 138 -15.00 -1.00 15.62
N VAL A 139 -14.90 -2.32 15.51
CA VAL A 139 -13.92 -2.98 14.62
C VAL A 139 -14.16 -2.65 13.14
N ILE A 140 -15.42 -2.68 12.68
CA ILE A 140 -15.77 -2.28 11.30
C ILE A 140 -15.32 -0.84 11.05
N THR A 141 -15.63 0.07 11.98
CA THR A 141 -15.24 1.47 11.89
C THR A 141 -13.72 1.60 11.85
N GLY A 142 -13.01 0.89 12.74
CA GLY A 142 -11.55 0.88 12.79
C GLY A 142 -10.90 0.39 11.48
N ALA A 143 -11.45 -0.64 10.85
CA ALA A 143 -10.94 -1.17 9.58
C ALA A 143 -11.09 -0.15 8.43
N ILE A 144 -12.26 0.51 8.32
CA ILE A 144 -12.51 1.55 7.32
C ILE A 144 -11.57 2.74 7.52
N LEU A 145 -11.41 3.19 8.78
CA LEU A 145 -10.55 4.34 9.09
C LEU A 145 -9.06 4.02 8.91
N ALA A 146 -8.63 2.79 9.20
CA ALA A 146 -7.24 2.37 9.02
C ALA A 146 -6.79 2.44 7.55
N LYS A 147 -7.69 2.13 6.61
CA LYS A 147 -7.44 2.32 5.17
C LYS A 147 -7.15 3.78 4.83
N MET A 148 -8.01 4.68 5.33
CA MET A 148 -7.92 6.12 5.06
C MET A 148 -6.71 6.76 5.73
N LEU A 149 -6.15 6.15 6.78
CA LEU A 149 -4.95 6.62 7.48
C LEU A 149 -3.70 6.67 6.59
N LYS A 150 -3.71 5.95 5.46
CA LYS A 150 -2.64 5.99 4.46
C LYS A 150 -2.58 7.31 3.69
N GLU A 151 -3.66 8.10 3.70
CA GLU A 151 -3.74 9.39 3.01
C GLU A 151 -3.46 10.57 3.96
N ASP A 152 -2.65 11.55 3.52
CA ASP A 152 -2.27 12.70 4.37
C ASP A 152 -3.36 13.75 4.53
N LYS A 153 -4.22 13.91 3.53
CA LYS A 153 -5.12 15.08 3.43
C LYS A 153 -6.28 15.04 4.43
N LEU A 154 -6.61 13.88 5.00
CA LEU A 154 -7.82 13.66 5.81
C LEU A 154 -7.53 13.18 7.24
N GLN A 155 -6.28 13.16 7.69
CA GLN A 155 -5.89 12.57 8.99
C GLN A 155 -6.63 13.18 10.18
N ILE A 156 -6.80 14.51 10.22
CA ILE A 156 -7.51 15.20 11.31
C ILE A 156 -8.97 14.73 11.38
N CYS A 157 -9.64 14.60 10.24
CA CYS A 157 -11.03 14.11 10.17
C CYS A 157 -11.13 12.66 10.66
N ILE A 158 -10.16 11.81 10.31
CA ILE A 158 -10.14 10.41 10.75
C ILE A 158 -10.01 10.31 12.28
N TYR A 159 -9.13 11.10 12.90
CA TYR A 159 -9.00 11.11 14.36
C TYR A 159 -10.25 11.63 15.06
N LEU A 160 -10.89 12.67 14.52
CA LEU A 160 -12.16 13.18 15.05
C LEU A 160 -13.28 12.11 14.97
N ILE A 161 -13.37 11.38 13.84
CA ILE A 161 -14.35 10.30 13.68
C ILE A 161 -14.05 9.13 14.63
N THR A 162 -12.77 8.80 14.83
CA THR A 162 -12.35 7.73 15.76
C THR A 162 -12.82 8.05 17.18
N ILE A 163 -12.58 9.28 17.65
CA ILE A 163 -12.97 9.72 18.99
C ILE A 163 -14.50 9.77 19.11
N SER A 164 -15.20 10.31 18.12
CA SER A 164 -16.67 10.42 18.19
C SER A 164 -17.36 9.05 18.21
N MET A 165 -16.91 8.11 17.37
CA MET A 165 -17.46 6.75 17.34
C MET A 165 -17.14 5.97 18.63
N SER A 166 -15.95 6.17 19.21
CA SER A 166 -15.58 5.57 20.50
C SER A 166 -16.40 6.10 21.68
N ILE A 167 -17.06 7.26 21.55
CA ILE A 167 -17.96 7.81 22.57
C ILE A 167 -19.40 7.35 22.31
N VAL A 168 -19.88 7.51 21.08
CA VAL A 168 -21.29 7.31 20.72
C VAL A 168 -21.68 5.84 20.77
N THR A 169 -20.85 4.94 20.22
CA THR A 169 -21.21 3.52 20.12
C THR A 169 -21.35 2.87 21.51
N PRO A 170 -20.36 2.98 22.42
CA PRO A 170 -20.53 2.51 23.80
C PRO A 170 -21.74 3.12 24.52
N GLY A 171 -21.96 4.43 24.37
CA GLY A 171 -23.08 5.11 25.01
C GLY A 171 -24.45 4.56 24.59
N ILE A 172 -24.63 4.27 23.30
CA ILE A 172 -25.89 3.70 22.78
C ILE A 172 -26.09 2.28 23.30
N PHE A 173 -25.10 1.40 23.14
CA PHE A 173 -25.26 -0.02 23.50
C PHE A 173 -25.34 -0.23 25.01
N TYR A 174 -24.62 0.56 25.79
CA TYR A 174 -24.76 0.56 27.25
C TYR A 174 -26.17 0.97 27.68
N TYR A 175 -26.73 2.04 27.09
CA TYR A 175 -28.10 2.46 27.37
C TYR A 175 -29.12 1.39 26.93
N MET A 176 -28.87 0.70 25.80
CA MET A 176 -29.75 -0.38 25.36
C MET A 176 -29.77 -1.56 26.33
N SER A 177 -28.62 -1.93 26.89
CA SER A 177 -28.46 -3.03 27.85
C SER A 177 -29.03 -2.67 29.24
N THR A 178 -28.61 -1.54 29.82
CA THR A 178 -28.91 -1.18 31.22
C THR A 178 -30.11 -0.24 31.40
N LYS A 179 -30.55 0.44 30.33
CA LYS A 179 -31.55 1.53 30.36
C LYS A 179 -31.14 2.75 31.17
N GLU A 180 -29.87 2.84 31.56
CA GLU A 180 -29.32 3.95 32.33
C GLU A 180 -28.27 4.71 31.52
N PHE A 181 -28.16 6.01 31.81
CA PHE A 181 -27.14 6.86 31.22
C PHE A 181 -25.98 7.02 32.19
N SER A 182 -24.81 6.49 31.85
CA SER A 182 -23.62 6.60 32.67
C SER A 182 -22.57 7.54 32.07
N VAL A 183 -22.23 8.59 32.81
CA VAL A 183 -21.17 9.54 32.43
C VAL A 183 -19.80 8.87 32.44
N SER A 184 -19.58 7.85 33.28
CA SER A 184 -18.28 7.17 33.36
C SER A 184 -17.92 6.46 32.06
N ILE A 185 -18.90 5.91 31.35
CA ILE A 185 -18.69 5.19 30.09
C ILE A 185 -18.39 6.15 28.95
N ILE A 186 -19.01 7.33 28.96
CA ILE A 186 -18.70 8.39 27.99
C ILE A 186 -17.26 8.88 28.18
N ILE A 187 -16.84 9.10 29.43
CA ILE A 187 -15.46 9.49 29.74
C ILE A 187 -14.49 8.36 29.34
N ALA A 188 -14.81 7.11 29.66
CA ALA A 188 -13.99 5.96 29.31
C ALA A 188 -13.89 5.77 27.78
N GLY A 189 -14.99 5.93 27.05
CA GLY A 189 -15.02 5.92 25.59
C GLY A 189 -14.22 7.06 24.95
N ALA A 190 -14.26 8.26 25.53
CA ALA A 190 -13.43 9.39 25.08
C ALA A 190 -11.93 9.11 25.30
N VAL A 191 -11.55 8.57 26.46
CA VAL A 191 -10.16 8.17 26.76
C VAL A 191 -9.70 7.06 25.81
N SER A 192 -10.55 6.06 25.59
CA SER A 192 -10.30 4.96 24.64
C SER A 192 -10.06 5.50 23.22
N GLY A 193 -10.95 6.37 22.72
CA GLY A 193 -10.80 7.00 21.40
C GLY A 193 -9.54 7.86 21.27
N MET A 194 -9.12 8.57 22.33
CA MET A 194 -7.86 9.32 22.35
C MET A 194 -6.64 8.38 22.27
N ILE A 195 -6.65 7.27 23.02
CA ILE A 195 -5.58 6.26 22.98
C ILE A 195 -5.49 5.64 21.58
N VAL A 196 -6.62 5.24 21.00
CA VAL A 196 -6.69 4.68 19.63
C VAL A 196 -6.12 5.69 18.61
N SER A 197 -6.51 6.97 18.71
CA SER A 197 -6.02 8.01 17.80
C SER A 197 -4.52 8.25 17.94
N LEU A 198 -3.99 8.26 19.17
CA LEU A 198 -2.55 8.39 19.42
C LEU A 198 -1.76 7.23 18.81
N ILE A 199 -2.23 6.00 19.00
CA ILE A 199 -1.63 4.81 18.39
C ILE A 199 -1.70 4.91 16.87
N GLY A 200 -2.82 5.36 16.31
CA GLY A 200 -2.98 5.65 14.89
C GLY A 200 -1.92 6.62 14.36
N ILE A 201 -1.66 7.73 15.06
CA ILE A 201 -0.61 8.70 14.67
C ILE A 201 0.78 8.06 14.68
N ILE A 202 1.12 7.34 15.75
CA ILE A 202 2.43 6.68 15.88
C ILE A 202 2.61 5.68 14.73
N CYS A 203 1.58 4.89 14.48
CA CYS A 203 1.57 3.91 13.41
C CYS A 203 1.71 4.56 12.03
N ALA A 204 0.94 5.61 11.72
CA ALA A 204 1.05 6.34 10.46
C ALA A 204 2.47 6.86 10.23
N ARG A 205 3.13 7.39 11.28
CA ARG A 205 4.50 7.92 11.17
C ARG A 205 5.56 6.84 11.00
N VAL A 206 5.42 5.70 11.66
CA VAL A 206 6.42 4.62 11.61
C VAL A 206 6.31 3.82 10.32
N PHE A 207 5.08 3.51 9.86
CA PHE A 207 4.88 2.59 8.73
C PHE A 207 4.88 3.26 7.36
N LYS A 208 4.52 4.53 7.25
CA LYS A 208 4.53 5.26 5.98
C LYS A 208 5.90 5.33 5.28
N PRO A 209 7.04 5.56 5.97
CA PRO A 209 8.34 5.48 5.32
C PRO A 209 8.63 4.05 4.85
N LEU A 210 8.35 3.03 5.67
CA LEU A 210 8.54 1.62 5.27
C LEU A 210 7.75 1.25 4.01
N SER A 211 6.49 1.66 3.89
CA SER A 211 5.69 1.34 2.69
C SER A 211 6.18 2.03 1.42
N THR A 212 6.79 3.22 1.56
CA THR A 212 7.34 3.98 0.44
C THR A 212 8.64 3.33 -0.04
N ASP A 213 9.51 2.96 0.91
CA ASP A 213 10.75 2.24 0.61
C ASP A 213 10.48 0.91 -0.09
N GLU A 214 9.47 0.14 0.35
CA GLU A 214 9.10 -1.13 -0.31
C GLU A 214 8.57 -0.96 -1.73
N THR A 215 7.83 0.12 -1.99
CA THR A 215 7.34 0.41 -3.34
C THR A 215 8.51 0.77 -4.25
N ASN A 216 9.48 1.54 -3.75
CA ASN A 216 10.70 1.89 -4.48
C ASN A 216 11.58 0.66 -4.73
N ASP A 217 11.75 -0.21 -3.74
CA ASP A 217 12.51 -1.46 -3.88
C ASP A 217 11.91 -2.35 -4.97
N ARG A 218 10.57 -2.47 -5.03
CA ARG A 218 9.89 -3.22 -6.11
C ARG A 218 10.12 -2.61 -7.47
N LEU A 219 10.04 -1.29 -7.59
CA LEU A 219 10.28 -0.58 -8.86
C LEU A 219 11.72 -0.79 -9.35
N ILE A 220 12.67 -0.94 -8.43
CA ILE A 220 14.07 -1.28 -8.74
C ILE A 220 14.20 -2.77 -9.11
N GLU A 221 13.57 -3.68 -8.37
CA GLU A 221 13.64 -5.12 -8.63
C GLU A 221 13.12 -5.49 -10.04
N ILE A 222 12.04 -4.85 -10.50
CA ILE A 222 11.46 -5.16 -11.82
C ILE A 222 12.35 -4.71 -12.99
N ILE A 223 13.29 -3.79 -12.79
CA ILE A 223 14.23 -3.35 -13.83
C ILE A 223 15.56 -4.10 -13.79
N GLU A 224 15.81 -4.92 -12.76
CA GLU A 224 17.03 -5.71 -12.67
C GLU A 224 17.13 -6.74 -13.80
N GLU A 225 18.36 -7.02 -14.24
CA GLU A 225 18.61 -8.00 -15.31
C GLU A 225 18.10 -9.40 -14.97
N ASP A 226 17.95 -9.71 -13.68
CA ASP A 226 17.48 -11.00 -13.22
C ASP A 226 15.98 -11.22 -13.35
N PHE A 227 15.21 -10.13 -13.52
CA PHE A 227 13.76 -10.18 -13.61
C PHE A 227 13.31 -10.94 -14.88
N PRO A 228 12.32 -11.86 -14.80
CA PRO A 228 11.93 -12.69 -15.93
C PRO A 228 11.55 -11.92 -17.20
N ALA A 229 10.83 -10.79 -17.08
CA ALA A 229 10.44 -9.99 -18.23
C ALA A 229 11.64 -9.31 -18.90
N VAL A 230 12.60 -8.83 -18.12
CA VAL A 230 13.85 -8.22 -18.60
C VAL A 230 14.70 -9.26 -19.34
N LYS A 231 14.84 -10.46 -18.77
CA LYS A 231 15.53 -11.59 -19.42
C LYS A 231 14.90 -11.97 -20.76
N GLN A 232 13.57 -12.02 -20.81
CA GLN A 232 12.85 -12.32 -22.05
C GLN A 232 13.03 -11.22 -23.09
N LEU A 233 12.93 -9.95 -22.71
CA LEU A 233 13.14 -8.82 -23.63
C LEU A 233 14.57 -8.82 -24.19
N LYS A 234 15.58 -8.97 -23.34
CA LYS A 234 17.00 -9.01 -23.75
C LYS A 234 17.27 -10.13 -24.75
N LYS A 235 16.56 -11.26 -24.64
CA LYS A 235 16.65 -12.40 -25.56
C LYS A 235 15.90 -12.19 -26.88
N HIS A 236 14.71 -11.60 -26.83
CA HIS A 236 13.83 -11.46 -28.00
C HIS A 236 14.10 -10.19 -28.82
N ASN A 237 14.36 -9.06 -28.16
CA ASN A 237 14.58 -7.77 -28.79
C ASN A 237 15.59 -6.93 -28.00
N PHE A 238 16.87 -7.10 -28.36
CA PHE A 238 17.97 -6.39 -27.72
C PHE A 238 17.94 -4.87 -27.96
N SER A 239 17.37 -4.41 -29.08
CA SER A 239 17.27 -2.99 -29.39
C SER A 239 16.30 -2.28 -28.44
N GLU A 240 15.12 -2.86 -28.22
CA GLU A 240 14.13 -2.31 -27.28
C GLU A 240 14.62 -2.39 -25.83
N TYR A 241 15.37 -3.43 -25.47
CA TYR A 241 16.04 -3.49 -24.17
C TYR A 241 17.03 -2.32 -23.97
N ASN A 242 17.89 -2.05 -24.96
CA ASN A 242 18.85 -0.95 -24.87
C ASN A 242 18.14 0.41 -24.83
N HIS A 243 17.09 0.59 -25.65
CA HIS A 243 16.28 1.81 -25.62
C HIS A 243 15.65 2.03 -24.25
N GLY A 244 14.95 1.03 -23.71
CA GLY A 244 14.31 1.12 -22.39
C GLY A 244 15.32 1.39 -21.28
N ASN A 245 16.49 0.73 -21.31
CA ASN A 245 17.55 0.97 -20.33
C ASN A 245 18.14 2.39 -20.43
N PHE A 246 18.27 2.90 -21.66
CA PHE A 246 18.76 4.25 -21.90
C PHE A 246 17.75 5.31 -21.44
N VAL A 247 16.48 5.19 -21.82
CA VAL A 247 15.37 6.05 -21.35
C VAL A 247 15.30 6.04 -19.82
N SER A 248 15.34 4.86 -19.20
CA SER A 248 15.35 4.69 -17.74
C SER A 248 16.49 5.47 -17.08
N THR A 249 17.72 5.35 -17.62
CA THR A 249 18.90 6.03 -17.09
C THR A 249 18.77 7.55 -17.15
N ILE A 250 18.29 8.10 -18.27
CA ILE A 250 18.10 9.55 -18.44
C ILE A 250 16.96 10.05 -17.55
N ALA A 251 15.85 9.30 -17.47
CA ALA A 251 14.70 9.63 -16.65
C ALA A 251 15.04 9.69 -15.16
N ILE A 252 15.85 8.76 -14.64
CA ILE A 252 16.32 8.78 -13.24
C ILE A 252 17.05 10.08 -12.93
N LYS A 253 18.01 10.45 -13.77
CA LYS A 253 18.85 11.62 -13.50
C LYS A 253 18.07 12.92 -13.67
N ALA A 254 17.17 12.99 -14.65
CA ALA A 254 16.27 14.14 -14.84
C ALA A 254 15.27 14.27 -13.68
N ALA A 255 14.71 13.16 -13.19
CA ALA A 255 13.84 13.13 -12.02
C ALA A 255 14.57 13.64 -10.78
N LYS A 256 15.83 13.23 -10.58
CA LYS A 256 16.67 13.69 -9.48
C LYS A 256 16.93 15.20 -9.54
N ALA A 257 17.13 15.76 -10.73
CA ALA A 257 17.31 17.22 -10.91
C ALA A 257 16.02 17.99 -10.61
N ALA A 258 14.86 17.43 -10.97
CA ALA A 258 13.55 18.04 -10.75
C ALA A 258 13.00 17.86 -9.33
N GLY A 259 13.48 16.86 -8.58
CA GLY A 259 12.95 16.47 -7.28
C GLY A 259 11.73 15.54 -7.37
N LEU A 260 11.64 14.73 -8.42
CA LEU A 260 10.56 13.76 -8.66
C LEU A 260 10.96 12.34 -8.20
N ASP A 261 10.00 11.41 -8.19
CA ASP A 261 10.22 10.02 -7.80
C ASP A 261 11.15 9.29 -8.80
N THR A 262 12.40 9.08 -8.40
CA THR A 262 13.42 8.47 -9.27
C THR A 262 13.16 6.99 -9.55
N ALA A 263 12.60 6.24 -8.60
CA ALA A 263 12.35 4.81 -8.78
C ALA A 263 11.17 4.59 -9.74
N LEU A 264 10.14 5.42 -9.62
CA LEU A 264 9.00 5.40 -10.54
C LEU A 264 9.42 5.82 -11.95
N CYS A 265 10.26 6.86 -12.09
CA CYS A 265 10.81 7.26 -13.38
C CYS A 265 11.73 6.20 -14.00
N ALA A 266 12.49 5.46 -13.18
CA ALA A 266 13.34 4.36 -13.65
C ALA A 266 12.51 3.23 -14.28
N ALA A 267 11.56 2.69 -13.51
CA ALA A 267 10.69 1.62 -13.95
C ALA A 267 9.78 2.07 -15.09
N GLY A 268 9.20 3.26 -14.96
CA GLY A 268 8.38 3.89 -15.97
C GLY A 268 9.13 4.07 -17.28
N GLY A 269 10.36 4.59 -17.26
CA GLY A 269 11.19 4.75 -18.46
C GLY A 269 11.55 3.42 -19.14
N PHE A 270 11.83 2.37 -18.36
CA PHE A 270 12.15 1.05 -18.91
C PHE A 270 10.93 0.37 -19.55
N TYR A 271 9.80 0.41 -18.85
CA TYR A 271 8.58 -0.28 -19.26
C TYR A 271 7.63 0.57 -20.11
N TYR A 272 7.90 1.86 -20.32
CA TYR A 272 6.99 2.79 -21.01
C TYR A 272 6.48 2.21 -22.34
N ARG A 273 7.36 1.56 -23.10
CA ARG A 273 7.09 0.98 -24.41
C ARG A 273 6.74 -0.52 -24.37
N ILE A 274 6.32 -1.08 -23.24
CA ILE A 274 6.04 -2.52 -23.07
C ILE A 274 5.04 -3.05 -24.11
N GLY A 275 4.03 -2.26 -24.49
CA GLY A 275 3.06 -2.62 -25.54
C GLY A 275 3.69 -2.78 -26.94
N GLN A 276 4.90 -2.27 -27.17
CA GLN A 276 5.63 -2.46 -28.43
C GLN A 276 6.49 -3.72 -28.46
N TRP A 277 6.63 -4.42 -27.33
CA TRP A 277 7.41 -5.66 -27.27
C TRP A 277 6.72 -6.82 -28.00
N GLN A 278 5.40 -6.71 -28.22
CA GLN A 278 4.60 -7.69 -28.92
C GLN A 278 4.34 -7.31 -30.38
N ARG A 279 3.81 -8.27 -31.15
CA ARG A 279 3.51 -8.08 -32.57
C ARG A 279 2.42 -7.04 -32.81
N HIS A 280 1.47 -6.90 -31.89
CA HIS A 280 0.40 -5.90 -31.96
C HIS A 280 0.79 -4.73 -31.05
N LYS A 281 1.06 -3.56 -31.63
CA LYS A 281 1.54 -2.36 -30.93
C LYS A 281 0.40 -1.65 -30.19
N SER A 282 -0.27 -2.33 -29.28
CA SER A 282 -1.44 -1.82 -28.55
C SER A 282 -1.05 -1.36 -27.14
N VAL A 283 -1.63 -0.23 -26.72
CA VAL A 283 -1.46 0.29 -25.34
C VAL A 283 -2.12 -0.65 -24.34
N MET A 284 -3.31 -1.16 -24.66
CA MET A 284 -4.09 -2.02 -23.77
C MET A 284 -3.38 -3.35 -23.49
N GLU A 285 -2.72 -3.95 -24.49
CA GLU A 285 -1.96 -5.19 -24.30
C GLU A 285 -0.77 -4.98 -23.35
N GLY A 286 -0.10 -3.82 -23.43
CA GLY A 286 0.97 -3.46 -22.51
C GLY A 286 0.47 -3.32 -21.06
N VAL A 287 -0.70 -2.72 -20.88
CA VAL A 287 -1.36 -2.59 -19.57
C VAL A 287 -1.81 -3.95 -19.03
N GLU A 288 -2.41 -4.80 -19.86
CA GLU A 288 -2.79 -6.17 -19.49
C GLU A 288 -1.57 -6.97 -19.04
N GLN A 289 -0.43 -6.81 -19.73
CA GLN A 289 0.82 -7.47 -19.33
C GLN A 289 1.34 -6.94 -17.98
N ALA A 290 1.29 -5.63 -17.75
CA ALA A 290 1.67 -5.03 -16.47
C ALA A 290 0.77 -5.52 -15.32
N LEU A 291 -0.54 -5.67 -15.57
CA LEU A 291 -1.49 -6.24 -14.62
C LEU A 291 -1.21 -7.72 -14.35
N ALA A 292 -0.91 -8.51 -15.40
CA ALA A 292 -0.55 -9.92 -15.26
C ALA A 292 0.78 -10.13 -14.50
N MET A 293 1.71 -9.17 -14.59
CA MET A 293 2.96 -9.15 -13.83
C MET A 293 2.81 -8.47 -12.46
N HIS A 294 1.61 -8.01 -12.11
CA HIS A 294 1.30 -7.34 -10.84
C HIS A 294 2.18 -6.12 -10.55
N PHE A 295 2.42 -5.31 -11.57
CA PHE A 295 3.16 -4.06 -11.42
C PHE A 295 2.44 -3.07 -10.49
N PRO A 296 3.18 -2.22 -9.75
CA PRO A 296 2.58 -1.21 -8.88
C PRO A 296 1.61 -0.32 -9.64
N GLU A 297 0.47 0.04 -9.02
CA GLU A 297 -0.60 0.82 -9.66
C GLU A 297 -0.10 2.13 -10.29
N LYS A 298 0.81 2.83 -9.60
CA LYS A 298 1.45 4.05 -10.12
C LYS A 298 2.17 3.81 -11.45
N LEU A 299 2.88 2.69 -11.58
CA LEU A 299 3.56 2.33 -12.83
C LEU A 299 2.55 1.95 -13.91
N THR A 300 1.56 1.14 -13.58
CA THR A 300 0.50 0.72 -14.51
C THR A 300 -0.27 1.93 -15.06
N ASN A 301 -0.53 2.95 -14.25
CA ASN A 301 -1.16 4.20 -14.68
C ASN A 301 -0.29 4.96 -15.70
N ILE A 302 1.03 5.04 -15.49
CA ILE A 302 1.97 5.64 -16.46
C ILE A 302 1.93 4.88 -17.79
N LEU A 303 1.84 3.54 -17.75
CA LEU A 303 1.73 2.72 -18.96
C LEU A 303 0.40 2.91 -19.70
N TYR A 304 -0.68 3.22 -18.98
CA TYR A 304 -1.97 3.55 -19.57
C TYR A 304 -1.96 4.92 -20.29
N GLU A 305 -1.14 5.85 -19.80
CA GLU A 305 -0.95 7.20 -20.35
C GLU A 305 0.02 7.23 -21.55
N TYR A 306 0.43 6.06 -22.04
CA TYR A 306 1.37 5.93 -23.14
C TYR A 306 0.96 6.71 -24.40
N TYR A 307 1.85 7.62 -24.83
CA TYR A 307 1.65 8.59 -25.93
C TYR A 307 0.42 9.50 -25.83
N GLY A 308 -0.27 9.56 -24.69
CA GLY A 308 -1.48 10.38 -24.57
C GLY A 308 -2.66 9.90 -25.44
N LYS A 309 -2.64 8.66 -25.96
CA LYS A 309 -3.67 8.17 -26.91
C LYS A 309 -5.02 7.91 -26.25
N LEU A 310 -4.99 7.34 -25.05
CA LEU A 310 -6.19 7.04 -24.26
C LEU A 310 -6.42 8.10 -23.18
N ARG A 311 -5.32 8.59 -22.58
CA ARG A 311 -5.34 9.56 -21.49
C ARG A 311 -4.04 10.35 -21.49
N HIS A 312 -4.13 11.67 -21.31
CA HIS A 312 -2.96 12.53 -21.15
C HIS A 312 -2.22 12.22 -19.84
N PRO A 313 -0.89 12.48 -19.77
CA PRO A 313 -0.12 12.35 -18.54
C PRO A 313 -0.78 13.03 -17.34
N GLN A 314 -1.04 12.29 -16.26
CA GLN A 314 -1.71 12.80 -15.05
C GLN A 314 -0.74 13.07 -13.90
N THR A 315 0.52 12.67 -14.06
CA THR A 315 1.57 12.82 -13.04
C THR A 315 2.82 13.48 -13.64
N PRO A 316 3.61 14.22 -12.83
CA PRO A 316 4.83 14.84 -13.32
C PRO A 316 5.88 13.81 -13.74
N GLU A 317 5.88 12.62 -13.11
CA GLU A 317 6.73 11.49 -13.49
C GLU A 317 6.36 10.95 -14.88
N SER A 318 5.07 10.78 -15.17
CA SER A 318 4.58 10.36 -16.50
C SER A 318 4.97 11.37 -17.59
N ALA A 319 4.78 12.66 -17.31
CA ALA A 319 5.17 13.73 -18.24
C ALA A 319 6.69 13.71 -18.50
N LEU A 320 7.50 13.56 -17.45
CA LEU A 320 8.96 13.45 -17.60
C LEU A 320 9.36 12.25 -18.47
N ILE A 321 8.79 11.06 -18.22
CA ILE A 321 9.10 9.85 -18.99
C ILE A 321 8.73 10.05 -20.46
N HIS A 322 7.55 10.62 -20.74
CA HIS A 322 7.13 10.91 -22.11
C HIS A 322 8.07 11.93 -22.78
N MET A 323 8.48 12.99 -22.08
CA MET A 323 9.44 13.98 -22.60
C MET A 323 10.78 13.33 -22.97
N VAL A 324 11.29 12.45 -22.11
CA VAL A 324 12.57 11.77 -22.32
C VAL A 324 12.48 10.77 -23.48
N ASP A 325 11.43 9.94 -23.54
CA ASP A 325 11.24 8.99 -24.64
C ASP A 325 11.06 9.71 -25.99
N ALA A 326 10.19 10.72 -26.05
CA ALA A 326 9.96 11.50 -27.28
C ALA A 326 11.24 12.20 -27.77
N LEU A 327 12.05 12.69 -26.83
CA LEU A 327 13.35 13.29 -27.16
C LEU A 327 14.31 12.25 -27.73
N ILE A 328 14.48 11.10 -27.08
CA ILE A 328 15.39 10.04 -27.53
C ILE A 328 14.98 9.51 -28.90
N VAL A 329 13.69 9.24 -29.12
CA VAL A 329 13.17 8.80 -30.41
C VAL A 329 13.48 9.83 -31.50
N ARG A 330 13.34 11.12 -31.23
CA ARG A 330 13.65 12.18 -32.19
C ARG A 330 15.15 12.29 -32.47
N LEU A 331 16.00 12.13 -31.45
CA LEU A 331 17.46 12.10 -31.60
C LEU A 331 17.91 10.91 -32.47
N ASP A 332 17.33 9.72 -32.23
CA ASP A 332 17.65 8.51 -33.00
C ASP A 332 17.23 8.64 -34.47
N HIS A 333 16.07 9.23 -34.76
CA HIS A 333 15.65 9.50 -36.13
C HIS A 333 16.64 10.42 -36.86
N ILE A 334 17.04 11.52 -36.24
CA ILE A 334 17.97 12.48 -36.84
C ILE A 334 19.36 11.88 -37.04
N LYS A 335 19.84 11.08 -36.09
CA LYS A 335 21.13 10.38 -36.18
C LYS A 335 21.17 9.39 -37.35
N ASN A 336 20.06 8.72 -37.63
CA ASN A 336 19.95 7.78 -38.74
C ASN A 336 19.83 8.49 -40.10
N ASP A 337 19.21 9.67 -40.15
CA ASP A 337 19.02 10.44 -41.39
C ASP A 337 20.24 11.29 -41.78
N VAL A 338 21.03 11.76 -40.81
CA VAL A 338 22.12 12.73 -41.02
C VAL A 338 23.39 12.26 -40.29
N ALA A 339 24.11 11.32 -40.89
CA ALA A 339 25.17 10.56 -40.24
C ALA A 339 26.42 11.38 -39.77
N ASP A 340 26.61 12.63 -40.21
CA ASP A 340 27.91 13.34 -40.06
C ASP A 340 27.85 14.88 -39.87
N SER A 341 26.71 15.49 -39.54
CA SER A 341 26.69 16.95 -39.26
C SER A 341 26.80 17.26 -37.77
N GLU A 342 27.68 18.19 -37.39
CA GLU A 342 27.67 18.82 -36.05
C GLU A 342 26.43 19.70 -35.92
N TRP A 343 25.27 19.11 -35.68
CA TRP A 343 24.07 19.86 -35.32
C TRP A 343 24.11 20.21 -33.83
N ASN A 344 23.47 21.34 -33.49
CA ASN A 344 23.46 21.81 -32.11
C ASN A 344 22.44 21.02 -31.29
N HIS A 345 22.93 20.00 -30.56
CA HIS A 345 22.12 19.15 -29.69
C HIS A 345 21.25 19.95 -28.72
N GLU A 346 21.77 21.06 -28.17
CA GLU A 346 21.04 21.87 -27.20
C GLU A 346 19.81 22.54 -27.83
N ILE A 347 19.93 23.05 -29.06
CA ILE A 347 18.82 23.69 -29.77
C ILE A 347 17.72 22.67 -30.07
N LEU A 348 18.09 21.48 -30.53
CA LEU A 348 17.12 20.43 -30.84
C LEU A 348 16.36 19.98 -29.59
N ILE A 349 17.08 19.78 -28.47
CA ILE A 349 16.48 19.40 -27.19
C ILE A 349 15.47 20.49 -26.76
N ILE A 350 15.87 21.76 -26.78
CA ILE A 350 14.99 22.87 -26.38
C ILE A 350 13.77 22.96 -27.31
N GLN A 351 13.95 22.86 -28.62
CA GLN A 351 12.86 22.90 -29.59
C GLN A 351 11.87 21.77 -29.35
N THR A 352 12.37 20.53 -29.19
CA THR A 352 11.53 19.35 -28.96
C THR A 352 10.72 19.48 -27.68
N LEU A 353 11.34 19.91 -26.58
CA LEU A 353 10.65 20.07 -25.30
C LEU A 353 9.63 21.22 -25.33
N ASN A 354 9.93 22.31 -26.04
CA ASN A 354 8.99 23.41 -26.22
C ASN A 354 7.80 23.02 -27.11
N GLU A 355 8.03 22.28 -28.20
CA GLU A 355 6.96 21.74 -29.05
C GLU A 355 6.03 20.84 -28.22
N LEU A 356 6.59 19.91 -27.45
CA LEU A 356 5.84 19.02 -26.56
C LEU A 356 5.04 19.81 -25.51
N SER A 357 5.65 20.82 -24.87
CA SER A 357 4.94 21.68 -23.92
C SER A 357 3.83 22.50 -24.58
N SER A 358 4.04 22.99 -25.80
CA SER A 358 3.05 23.81 -26.52
C SER A 358 1.83 23.01 -26.99
N SER A 359 1.95 21.68 -27.06
CA SER A 359 0.85 20.80 -27.46
C SER A 359 -0.29 20.69 -26.43
N GLY A 360 -0.09 21.21 -25.21
CA GLY A 360 -1.05 21.08 -24.09
C GLY A 360 -1.10 19.69 -23.45
N MET A 361 -0.26 18.75 -23.91
CA MET A 361 -0.28 17.36 -23.44
C MET A 361 0.01 17.20 -21.93
N TYR A 362 0.70 18.16 -21.31
CA TYR A 362 1.12 18.08 -19.92
C TYR A 362 0.26 18.92 -18.96
N ASP A 363 -0.81 19.56 -19.43
CA ASP A 363 -1.61 20.49 -18.61
C ASP A 363 -2.29 19.78 -17.43
N GLU A 364 -2.63 18.50 -17.59
CA GLU A 364 -3.27 17.67 -16.56
C GLU A 364 -2.26 16.96 -15.64
N SER A 365 -0.95 17.06 -15.92
CA SER A 365 0.08 16.27 -15.24
C SER A 365 0.49 16.80 -13.87
N GLY A 366 0.13 18.05 -13.55
CA GLY A 366 0.64 18.75 -12.37
C GLY A 366 2.13 19.12 -12.45
N LEU A 367 2.76 19.00 -13.63
CA LEU A 367 4.14 19.41 -13.86
C LEU A 367 4.27 20.94 -13.77
N SER A 368 4.87 21.44 -12.69
CA SER A 368 5.12 22.88 -12.54
C SER A 368 6.13 23.40 -13.57
N MET A 369 6.03 24.69 -13.91
CA MET A 369 7.03 25.34 -14.78
C MET A 369 8.45 25.23 -14.22
N ASN A 370 8.62 25.23 -12.90
CA ASN A 370 9.92 25.02 -12.26
C ASN A 370 10.46 23.60 -12.51
N HIS A 371 9.59 22.57 -12.45
CA HIS A 371 9.98 21.21 -12.83
C HIS A 371 10.42 21.17 -14.30
N PHE A 372 9.64 21.75 -15.21
CA PHE A 372 9.96 21.78 -16.64
C PHE A 372 11.32 22.44 -16.93
N LEU A 373 11.58 23.61 -16.33
CA LEU A 373 12.86 24.31 -16.50
C LEU A 373 14.04 23.49 -16.00
N LYS A 374 13.92 22.86 -14.82
CA LYS A 374 14.97 21.99 -14.27
C LYS A 374 15.23 20.77 -15.15
N ILE A 375 14.17 20.13 -15.64
CA ILE A 375 14.25 18.98 -16.55
C ILE A 375 14.96 19.40 -17.84
N ARG A 376 14.52 20.51 -18.46
CA ARG A 376 15.12 21.03 -19.70
C ARG A 376 16.59 21.39 -19.51
N ASP A 377 16.92 22.15 -18.46
CA ASP A 377 18.29 22.58 -18.17
C ASP A 377 19.22 21.40 -17.85
N TYR A 378 18.67 20.29 -17.35
CA TYR A 378 19.40 19.04 -17.15
C TYR A 378 19.60 18.30 -18.48
N LEU A 379 18.54 18.08 -19.25
CA LEU A 379 18.60 17.33 -20.51
C LEU A 379 19.52 18.00 -21.54
N THR A 380 19.59 19.33 -21.59
CA THR A 380 20.53 20.04 -22.49
C THR A 380 21.99 19.85 -22.12
N LYS A 381 22.29 19.59 -20.85
CA LYS A 381 23.67 19.41 -20.35
C LYS A 381 24.12 17.96 -20.33
N GLU A 382 23.20 17.01 -20.49
CA GLU A 382 23.50 15.60 -20.32
C GLU A 382 24.38 15.07 -21.46
N GLU A 383 25.58 14.60 -21.12
CA GLU A 383 26.56 14.11 -22.09
C GLU A 383 26.11 12.83 -22.80
N LEU A 384 25.26 12.03 -22.16
CA LEU A 384 24.72 10.80 -22.76
C LEU A 384 23.82 11.09 -23.98
N LEU A 385 23.28 12.31 -24.11
CA LEU A 385 22.43 12.73 -25.24
C LEU A 385 23.22 13.43 -26.36
N LYS A 386 24.54 13.56 -26.19
CA LYS A 386 25.49 14.03 -27.20
C LYS A 386 26.12 12.80 -27.86
#